data_AF-F6XBK5-F1
#
_entry.id   AF-F6XBK5-F1
#
_cell.length_a   1.000
_cell.length_b   1.000
_cell.length_c   1.000
_cell.angle_alpha   90.00
_cell.angle_beta   90.00
_cell.angle_gamma   90.00
#
_symmetry.space_group_name_H-M   'P 1'
#
loop_
_entity.id
_entity.type
_entity.pdbx_description
1 polymer ?
#
loop_
_entity_poly.entity_id
_entity_poly.type
_entity_poly.pdbx_seq_one_letter_code
_entity_poly.pdbx_strand_id
1 'polypeptide(L)'
;MEFMRMDYGEREFNLQEIIFENFYGCTPSEASAYFEWVQRNQFDCRIVIDGLDQAAWEVSSAAPALNISSKAKVGKVMANLLSGNFLPNAEILITSRSHTMRLLHIGQRPQRIVMLNGFSPEHGESLFTHFVGGDCAKWETLKREAPQLSLMCSNPAMLIYIAAACCARGDRPIRSLTSVLDVVLADIKQSEHVKNVNLSEILHNVHKVAYKAVE
;
A
#
# COMPACT_ATOMS: atom_id res chain seq x y z
N MET A 1 0.93 12.90 -3.00
CA MET A 1 1.61 12.12 -4.06
C MET A 1 2.33 10.98 -3.37
N GLU A 2 2.15 9.74 -3.82
CA GLU A 2 2.84 8.58 -3.27
C GLU A 2 4.16 8.36 -4.03
N PHE A 3 5.30 8.47 -3.33
CA PHE A 3 6.66 8.34 -3.90
C PHE A 3 6.86 7.13 -4.82
N MET A 4 6.21 6.00 -4.51
CA MET A 4 6.28 4.79 -5.33
C MET A 4 5.70 5.02 -6.73
N ARG A 5 4.62 5.78 -6.86
CA ARG A 5 3.88 5.93 -8.13
C ARG A 5 4.34 7.13 -8.96
N MET A 6 5.40 7.80 -8.56
CA MET A 6 5.94 8.95 -9.30
C MET A 6 6.88 8.47 -10.41
N ASP A 7 6.63 8.96 -11.62
CA ASP A 7 7.60 8.88 -12.71
C ASP A 7 8.63 9.99 -12.54
N TYR A 8 9.87 9.59 -12.24
CA TYR A 8 10.99 10.48 -12.07
C TYR A 8 11.72 10.78 -13.39
N GLY A 9 11.41 10.07 -14.47
CA GLY A 9 12.07 10.20 -15.77
C GLY A 9 13.60 10.19 -15.66
N GLU A 10 14.24 11.18 -16.27
CA GLU A 10 15.70 11.37 -16.24
C GLU A 10 16.18 12.26 -15.07
N ARG A 11 15.29 12.66 -14.15
CA ARG A 11 15.68 13.51 -13.03
C ARG A 11 16.56 12.75 -12.04
N GLU A 12 17.55 13.45 -11.51
CA GLU A 12 18.45 12.92 -10.51
C GLU A 12 18.20 13.58 -9.16
N PHE A 13 18.30 12.77 -8.11
CA PHE A 13 18.06 13.16 -6.73
C PHE A 13 19.18 12.61 -5.85
N ASN A 14 19.47 13.30 -4.75
CA ASN A 14 20.17 12.70 -3.63
C ASN A 14 19.17 12.14 -2.60
N LEU A 15 19.68 11.50 -1.54
CA LEU A 15 18.81 10.87 -0.54
C LEU A 15 18.01 11.90 0.29
N GLN A 16 18.59 13.07 0.58
CA GLN A 16 17.89 14.15 1.30
C GLN A 16 16.67 14.64 0.51
N GLU A 17 16.84 14.89 -0.79
CA GLU A 17 15.78 15.36 -1.68
C GLU A 17 14.64 14.33 -1.75
N ILE A 18 14.99 13.04 -1.82
CA ILE A 18 14.00 11.97 -1.75
C ILE A 18 13.23 12.02 -0.43
N ILE A 19 13.89 12.10 0.73
CA ILE A 19 13.23 11.99 2.04
C ILE A 19 12.47 13.26 2.44
N PHE A 20 13.05 14.45 2.28
CA PHE A 20 12.53 15.67 2.91
C PHE A 20 11.78 16.60 1.96
N GLU A 21 12.23 16.72 0.71
CA GLU A 21 11.59 17.62 -0.24
C GLU A 21 10.31 17.04 -0.81
N ASN A 22 10.26 15.71 -1.01
CA ASN A 22 9.07 15.06 -1.57
C ASN A 22 7.98 14.74 -0.53
N PHE A 23 8.33 14.61 0.76
CA PHE A 23 7.39 14.12 1.78
C PHE A 23 6.98 15.14 2.83
N TYR A 24 7.87 16.06 3.21
CA TYR A 24 7.65 16.91 4.41
C TYR A 24 7.45 18.39 4.10
N GLY A 25 7.63 18.82 2.85
CA GLY A 25 7.40 20.22 2.45
C GLY A 25 8.28 21.23 3.20
N CYS A 26 9.46 20.80 3.65
CA CYS A 26 10.41 21.64 4.39
C CYS A 26 11.11 22.64 3.47
N THR A 27 11.60 23.74 4.03
CA THR A 27 12.56 24.60 3.33
C THR A 27 13.89 23.86 3.13
N PRO A 28 14.72 24.23 2.14
CA PRO A 28 16.01 23.58 1.91
C PRO A 28 16.92 23.59 3.15
N SER A 29 16.89 24.67 3.94
CA SER A 29 17.69 24.78 5.16
C SER A 29 17.23 23.81 6.25
N GLU A 30 15.92 23.65 6.43
CA GLU A 30 15.35 22.70 7.39
C GLU A 30 15.62 21.26 6.95
N ALA A 31 15.44 20.96 5.65
CA ALA A 31 15.73 19.64 5.09
C ALA A 31 17.19 19.23 5.35
N SER A 32 18.14 20.16 5.18
CA SER A 32 19.55 19.90 5.49
C SER A 32 19.79 19.70 6.98
N ALA A 33 19.19 20.49 7.86
CA ALA A 33 19.33 20.33 9.31
C ALA A 33 18.77 18.97 9.79
N TYR A 34 17.59 18.58 9.30
CA TYR A 34 16.99 17.29 9.63
C TYR A 34 17.78 16.11 9.06
N PHE A 35 18.27 16.23 7.82
CA PHE A 35 19.08 15.17 7.23
C PHE A 35 20.43 15.01 7.93
N GLU A 36 21.08 16.10 8.34
CA GLU A 36 22.26 16.03 9.20
C GLU A 36 21.96 15.31 10.52
N TRP A 37 20.81 15.60 11.14
CA TRP A 37 20.40 14.92 12.36
C TRP A 37 20.21 13.41 12.11
N VAL A 38 19.55 13.02 11.02
CA VAL A 38 19.38 11.60 10.62
C VAL A 38 20.73 10.93 10.41
N GLN A 39 21.68 11.60 9.75
CA GLN A 39 23.03 11.05 9.53
C GLN A 39 23.79 10.82 10.85
N ARG A 40 23.59 11.67 11.86
CA ARG A 40 24.24 11.55 13.18
C ARG A 40 23.54 10.54 14.11
N ASN A 41 22.23 10.32 13.94
CA ASN A 41 21.39 9.52 14.83
C ASN A 41 20.76 8.31 14.12
N GLN A 42 21.52 7.66 13.23
CA GLN A 42 21.01 6.58 12.37
C GLN A 42 20.37 5.43 13.15
N PHE A 43 20.93 5.05 14.31
CA PHE A 43 20.38 3.97 15.15
C PHE A 43 18.98 4.26 15.70
N ASP A 44 18.61 5.54 15.78
CA ASP A 44 17.28 5.99 16.21
C ASP A 44 16.33 6.21 15.02
N CYS A 45 16.83 5.99 13.79
CA CYS A 45 16.07 6.20 12.57
C CYS A 45 15.54 4.88 12.01
N ARG A 46 14.25 4.89 11.65
CA ARG A 46 13.63 3.84 10.84
C ARG A 46 13.07 4.45 9.56
N ILE A 47 13.45 3.86 8.43
CA ILE A 47 12.96 4.23 7.11
C ILE A 47 11.97 3.17 6.64
N VAL A 48 10.74 3.58 6.35
CA VAL A 48 9.68 2.69 5.88
C VAL A 48 9.46 2.92 4.38
N ILE A 49 9.68 1.85 3.61
CA ILE A 49 9.45 1.78 2.17
C ILE A 49 8.17 0.99 1.97
N ASP A 50 7.04 1.68 1.89
CA ASP A 50 5.72 1.06 1.77
C ASP A 50 5.33 0.83 0.30
N GLY A 51 5.04 -0.43 -0.06
CA GLY A 51 4.53 -0.82 -1.38
C GLY A 51 5.58 -0.81 -2.48
N LEU A 52 6.77 -1.38 -2.25
CA LEU A 52 7.84 -1.39 -3.27
C LEU A 52 7.41 -2.03 -4.60
N ASP A 53 6.48 -2.98 -4.58
CA ASP A 53 5.92 -3.58 -5.80
C ASP A 53 5.08 -2.62 -6.67
N GLN A 54 4.75 -1.44 -6.15
CA GLN A 54 4.01 -0.39 -6.85
C GLN A 54 4.94 0.71 -7.39
N ALA A 55 6.26 0.54 -7.25
CA ALA A 55 7.23 1.50 -7.73
C ALA A 55 7.17 1.61 -9.27
N ALA A 56 7.00 2.83 -9.79
CA ALA A 56 7.11 3.15 -11.21
C ALA A 56 8.57 3.21 -11.70
N TRP A 57 9.51 2.83 -10.84
CA TRP A 57 10.95 2.81 -11.05
C TRP A 57 11.51 1.53 -10.45
N GLU A 58 12.64 1.08 -10.97
CA GLU A 58 13.29 -0.15 -10.51
C GLU A 58 14.50 0.15 -9.63
N VAL A 59 14.70 -0.65 -8.58
CA VAL A 59 15.95 -0.64 -7.82
C VAL A 59 17.06 -1.15 -8.75
N SER A 60 18.13 -0.36 -8.91
CA SER A 60 19.25 -0.78 -9.74
C SER A 60 19.91 -2.02 -9.15
N SER A 61 20.22 -3.02 -9.98
CA SER A 61 20.90 -4.25 -9.53
C SER A 61 22.31 -3.99 -8.99
N ALA A 62 22.93 -2.88 -9.37
CA ALA A 62 24.21 -2.42 -8.87
C ALA A 62 24.02 -1.23 -7.93
N ALA A 63 24.72 -1.23 -6.80
CA ALA A 63 24.87 -0.07 -5.93
C ALA A 63 26.20 0.62 -6.27
N PRO A 64 26.22 1.63 -7.16
CA PRO A 64 27.45 2.36 -7.47
C PRO A 64 27.96 3.07 -6.22
N ALA A 65 29.28 3.20 -6.07
CA ALA A 65 29.88 3.97 -4.99
C ALA A 65 29.54 5.45 -5.15
N LEU A 66 28.49 5.90 -4.45
CA LEU A 66 28.01 7.29 -4.46
C LEU A 66 28.31 7.94 -3.11
N ASN A 67 28.53 9.25 -3.10
CA ASN A 67 28.40 10.02 -1.87
C ASN A 67 26.90 10.19 -1.58
N ILE A 68 26.52 10.23 -0.30
CA ILE A 68 25.12 10.41 0.12
C ILE A 68 24.51 11.73 -0.38
N SER A 69 25.34 12.74 -0.66
CA SER A 69 24.94 14.01 -1.26
C SER A 69 24.94 14.01 -2.80
N SER A 70 25.48 12.96 -3.44
CA SER A 70 25.51 12.85 -4.90
C SER A 70 24.10 12.64 -5.45
N LYS A 71 23.77 13.35 -6.52
CA LYS A 71 22.54 13.12 -7.26
C LYS A 71 22.72 11.93 -8.20
N ALA A 72 21.69 11.10 -8.30
CA ALA A 72 21.59 10.00 -9.25
C ALA A 72 20.12 9.67 -9.52
N LYS A 73 19.86 8.83 -10.53
CA LYS A 73 18.51 8.25 -10.73
C LYS A 73 18.03 7.55 -9.45
N VAL A 74 16.73 7.67 -9.14
CA VAL A 74 16.10 7.12 -7.93
C VAL A 74 16.50 5.66 -7.67
N GLY A 75 16.49 4.81 -8.71
CA GLY A 75 16.88 3.41 -8.60
C GLY A 75 18.29 3.16 -8.08
N LYS A 76 19.25 4.06 -8.40
CA LYS A 76 20.65 3.98 -7.90
C LYS A 76 20.77 4.49 -6.47
N VAL A 77 19.99 5.51 -6.09
CA VAL A 77 19.93 6.01 -4.71
C VAL A 77 19.34 4.94 -3.81
N MET A 78 18.21 4.34 -4.22
CA MET A 78 17.56 3.26 -3.50
C MET A 78 18.44 2.01 -3.42
N ALA A 79 19.19 1.67 -4.49
CA ALA A 79 20.17 0.58 -4.44
C ALA A 79 21.25 0.81 -3.36
N ASN A 80 21.76 2.05 -3.23
CA ASN A 80 22.74 2.38 -2.20
C ASN A 80 22.14 2.36 -0.79
N LEU A 81 20.91 2.82 -0.62
CA LEU A 81 20.20 2.72 0.66
C LEU A 81 19.98 1.26 1.06
N LEU A 82 19.45 0.43 0.16
CA LEU A 82 19.14 -0.98 0.43
C LEU A 82 20.38 -1.86 0.62
N SER A 83 21.51 -1.50 -0.01
CA SER A 83 22.80 -2.15 0.23
C SER A 83 23.53 -1.65 1.49
N GLY A 84 22.97 -0.68 2.22
CA GLY A 84 23.59 -0.11 3.42
C GLY A 84 24.76 0.83 3.12
N ASN A 85 24.99 1.23 1.86
CA ASN A 85 25.99 2.25 1.53
C ASN A 85 25.54 3.63 2.05
N PHE A 86 24.23 3.88 2.05
CA PHE A 86 23.64 5.03 2.69
C PHE A 86 22.95 4.63 3.98
N LEU A 87 23.18 5.43 5.04
CA LEU A 87 22.61 5.23 6.37
C LEU A 87 22.74 3.78 6.88
N PRO A 88 23.95 3.19 6.90
CA PRO A 88 24.19 1.77 7.23
C PRO A 88 23.62 1.33 8.58
N ASN A 89 23.47 2.27 9.51
CA ASN A 89 23.03 1.97 10.88
C ASN A 89 21.53 2.25 11.10
N ALA A 90 20.80 2.70 10.07
CA ALA A 90 19.36 2.91 10.14
C ALA A 90 18.61 1.60 9.85
N GLU A 91 17.47 1.41 10.49
CA GLU A 91 16.60 0.28 10.20
C GLU A 91 15.75 0.58 8.96
N ILE A 92 15.73 -0.35 8.01
CA ILE A 92 14.89 -0.25 6.81
C ILE A 92 13.80 -1.31 6.87
N LEU A 93 12.55 -0.87 6.88
CA LEU A 93 11.37 -1.71 6.79
C LEU A 93 10.76 -1.58 5.40
N ILE A 94 10.59 -2.70 4.70
CA ILE A 94 10.02 -2.72 3.35
C ILE A 94 8.72 -3.53 3.39
N THR A 95 7.65 -2.98 2.84
CA THR A 95 6.44 -3.74 2.51
C THR A 95 6.37 -3.93 1.00
N SER A 96 6.02 -5.14 0.56
CA SER A 96 5.93 -5.47 -0.85
C SER A 96 5.20 -6.78 -1.05
N ARG A 97 4.63 -6.99 -2.24
CA ARG A 97 4.29 -8.34 -2.72
C ARG A 97 5.54 -9.22 -2.81
N SER A 98 5.34 -10.51 -2.60
CA SER A 98 6.43 -11.51 -2.51
C SER A 98 7.27 -11.64 -3.77
N HIS A 99 6.71 -11.34 -4.96
CA HIS A 99 7.44 -11.41 -6.22
C HIS A 99 8.56 -10.37 -6.31
N THR A 100 8.28 -9.11 -6.03
CA THR A 100 9.25 -8.00 -6.12
C THR A 100 10.44 -8.18 -5.18
N MET A 101 10.23 -8.74 -3.98
CA MET A 101 11.34 -9.05 -3.05
C MET A 101 12.35 -10.04 -3.63
N ARG A 102 11.92 -10.94 -4.53
CA ARG A 102 12.81 -11.91 -5.18
C ARG A 102 13.63 -11.29 -6.31
N LEU A 103 13.16 -10.18 -6.87
CA LEU A 103 13.83 -9.48 -7.96
C LEU A 103 15.00 -8.61 -7.47
N LEU A 104 15.02 -8.25 -6.18
CA LEU A 104 16.13 -7.52 -5.58
C LEU A 104 17.44 -8.32 -5.67
N HIS A 105 18.54 -7.62 -5.95
CA HIS A 105 19.88 -8.19 -5.92
C HIS A 105 20.20 -8.70 -4.50
N ILE A 106 21.01 -9.76 -4.39
CA ILE A 106 21.25 -10.43 -3.09
C ILE A 106 21.80 -9.49 -2.01
N GLY A 107 22.67 -8.55 -2.40
CA GLY A 107 23.23 -7.52 -1.51
C GLY A 107 22.26 -6.37 -1.18
N GLN A 108 21.01 -6.43 -1.61
CA GLN A 108 19.94 -5.45 -1.33
C GLN A 108 18.76 -6.09 -0.59
N ARG A 109 18.79 -7.41 -0.39
CA ARG A 109 17.69 -8.12 0.24
C ARG A 109 17.69 -7.87 1.75
N PRO A 110 16.51 -7.75 2.37
CA PRO A 110 16.41 -7.65 3.82
C PRO A 110 17.05 -8.85 4.53
N GLN A 111 17.63 -8.60 5.71
CA GLN A 111 18.17 -9.64 6.57
C GLN A 111 17.07 -10.55 7.16
N ARG A 112 15.86 -10.02 7.31
CA ARG A 112 14.69 -10.72 7.83
C ARG A 112 13.50 -10.48 6.92
N ILE A 113 12.73 -11.53 6.68
CA ILE A 113 11.50 -11.47 5.89
C ILE A 113 10.37 -12.03 6.74
N VAL A 114 9.31 -11.23 6.91
CA VAL A 114 8.09 -11.64 7.59
C VAL A 114 6.97 -11.71 6.56
N MET A 115 6.27 -12.84 6.51
CA MET A 115 5.09 -13.00 5.66
C MET A 115 3.82 -12.71 6.45
N LEU A 116 3.00 -11.79 5.95
CA LEU A 116 1.68 -11.50 6.50
C LEU A 116 0.63 -12.40 5.84
N ASN A 117 0.14 -13.39 6.59
CA ASN A 117 -0.78 -14.43 6.08
C ASN A 117 -2.27 -14.12 6.30
N GLY A 118 -2.60 -12.92 6.79
CA GLY A 118 -3.98 -12.53 7.10
C GLY A 118 -4.47 -13.05 8.46
N PHE A 119 -5.78 -13.12 8.64
CA PHE A 119 -6.43 -13.53 9.87
C PHE A 119 -6.59 -15.04 9.97
N SER A 120 -6.52 -15.55 11.21
CA SER A 120 -7.10 -16.85 11.53
C SER A 120 -8.64 -16.78 11.41
N PRO A 121 -9.33 -17.92 11.25
CA PRO A 121 -10.79 -17.96 11.19
C PRO A 121 -11.46 -17.24 12.38
N GLU A 122 -10.94 -17.44 13.59
CA GLU A 122 -11.44 -16.83 14.83
C GLU A 122 -11.32 -15.30 14.84
N HIS A 123 -10.16 -14.77 14.43
CA HIS A 123 -9.97 -13.32 14.35
C HIS A 123 -10.76 -12.70 13.20
N GLY A 124 -10.92 -13.42 12.08
CA GLY A 124 -11.77 -13.01 10.96
C GLY A 124 -13.24 -12.92 11.38
N GLU A 125 -13.76 -13.92 12.10
CA GLU A 125 -15.11 -13.90 12.67
C GLU A 125 -15.30 -12.75 13.65
N SER A 126 -14.35 -12.54 14.57
CA SER A 126 -14.42 -11.48 15.56
C SER A 126 -14.48 -10.10 14.90
N LEU A 127 -13.60 -9.83 13.94
CA LEU A 127 -13.56 -8.56 13.23
C LEU A 127 -14.79 -8.36 12.33
N PHE A 128 -15.23 -9.41 11.62
CA PHE A 128 -16.45 -9.36 10.82
C PHE A 128 -17.65 -8.99 11.69
N THR A 129 -17.81 -9.68 12.82
CA THR A 129 -18.91 -9.46 13.78
C THR A 129 -18.88 -8.03 14.31
N HIS A 130 -17.68 -7.49 14.57
CA HIS A 130 -17.51 -6.09 14.95
C HIS A 130 -18.02 -5.13 13.85
N PHE A 131 -17.64 -5.35 12.59
CA PHE A 131 -18.07 -4.49 11.47
C PHE A 131 -19.57 -4.53 11.21
N VAL A 132 -20.24 -5.65 11.50
CA VAL A 132 -21.69 -5.78 11.33
C VAL A 132 -22.50 -5.37 12.56
N GLY A 133 -21.89 -4.67 13.52
CA GLY A 133 -22.57 -4.13 14.69
C GLY A 133 -22.86 -5.15 15.80
N GLY A 134 -22.08 -6.24 15.87
CA GLY A 134 -22.27 -7.30 16.86
C GLY A 134 -23.27 -8.39 16.45
N ASP A 135 -23.80 -8.34 15.23
CA ASP A 135 -24.75 -9.34 14.73
C ASP A 135 -24.04 -10.63 14.28
N CYS A 136 -23.85 -11.56 15.23
CA CYS A 136 -23.25 -12.87 14.97
C CYS A 136 -24.05 -13.70 13.94
N ALA A 137 -25.36 -13.46 13.77
CA ALA A 137 -26.18 -14.25 12.86
C ALA A 137 -25.79 -14.02 11.39
N LYS A 138 -25.24 -12.84 11.06
CA LYS A 138 -24.72 -12.55 9.71
C LYS A 138 -23.51 -13.40 9.36
N TRP A 139 -22.63 -13.67 10.33
CA TRP A 139 -21.50 -14.56 10.11
C TRP A 139 -21.95 -16.00 9.85
N GLU A 140 -22.90 -16.51 10.65
CA GLU A 140 -23.46 -17.84 10.45
C GLU A 140 -24.18 -17.97 9.10
N THR A 141 -24.93 -16.93 8.71
CA THR A 141 -25.60 -16.87 7.40
C THR A 141 -24.57 -16.87 6.27
N LEU A 142 -23.50 -16.08 6.38
CA LEU A 142 -22.41 -16.04 5.40
C LEU A 142 -21.74 -17.41 5.26
N LYS A 143 -21.41 -18.08 6.38
CA LYS A 143 -20.82 -19.44 6.36
C LYS A 143 -21.74 -20.46 5.68
N ARG A 144 -23.06 -20.38 5.94
CA ARG A 144 -24.04 -21.32 5.39
C ARG A 144 -24.32 -21.09 3.90
N GLU A 145 -24.48 -19.84 3.49
CA GLU A 145 -24.98 -19.49 2.16
C GLU A 145 -23.88 -19.13 1.16
N ALA A 146 -22.71 -18.71 1.66
CA ALA A 146 -21.55 -18.34 0.86
C ALA A 146 -20.22 -18.70 1.58
N PRO A 147 -19.96 -20.00 1.87
CA PRO A 147 -18.76 -20.43 2.60
C PRO A 147 -17.45 -19.95 1.98
N GLN A 148 -17.37 -19.85 0.65
CA GLN A 148 -16.23 -19.30 -0.07
C GLN A 148 -15.92 -17.84 0.33
N LEU A 149 -16.93 -17.03 0.60
CA LEU A 149 -16.74 -15.65 1.06
C LEU A 149 -16.25 -15.62 2.51
N SER A 150 -16.75 -16.53 3.35
CA SER A 150 -16.25 -16.66 4.73
C SER A 150 -14.75 -17.02 4.77
N LEU A 151 -14.28 -17.85 3.83
CA LEU A 151 -12.84 -18.15 3.68
C LEU A 151 -12.04 -16.93 3.23
N MET A 152 -12.61 -16.09 2.36
CA MET A 152 -11.97 -14.85 1.90
C MET A 152 -11.82 -13.81 3.02
N CYS A 153 -12.60 -13.90 4.10
CA CYS A 153 -12.44 -13.04 5.28
C CYS A 153 -11.12 -13.24 6.03
N SER A 154 -10.31 -14.25 5.68
CA SER A 154 -8.90 -14.32 6.09
C SER A 154 -8.09 -13.13 5.57
N ASN A 155 -8.46 -12.55 4.42
CA ASN A 155 -7.87 -11.31 3.92
C ASN A 155 -8.61 -10.10 4.52
N PRO A 156 -7.92 -9.17 5.23
CA PRO A 156 -8.56 -8.04 5.88
C PRO A 156 -9.36 -7.13 4.93
N ALA A 157 -8.85 -6.88 3.72
CA ALA A 157 -9.54 -6.02 2.76
C ALA A 157 -10.82 -6.69 2.26
N MET A 158 -10.76 -7.99 1.95
CA MET A 158 -11.95 -8.74 1.52
C MET A 158 -12.99 -8.82 2.64
N LEU A 159 -12.57 -9.05 3.88
CA LEU A 159 -13.45 -9.06 5.05
C LEU A 159 -14.25 -7.75 5.14
N ILE A 160 -13.60 -6.60 5.02
CA ILE A 160 -14.27 -5.28 5.09
C ILE A 160 -15.32 -5.15 4.00
N TYR A 161 -15.00 -5.50 2.76
CA TYR A 161 -15.98 -5.44 1.66
C TYR A 161 -17.16 -6.38 1.87
N ILE A 162 -16.92 -7.60 2.33
CA ILE A 162 -17.97 -8.60 2.58
C ILE A 162 -18.85 -8.14 3.75
N ALA A 163 -18.27 -7.67 4.85
CA ALA A 163 -19.01 -7.14 6.01
C ALA A 163 -19.85 -5.91 5.64
N ALA A 164 -19.30 -4.99 4.84
CA ALA A 164 -20.03 -3.85 4.32
C ALA A 164 -21.22 -4.29 3.45
N ALA A 165 -21.03 -5.25 2.55
CA ALA A 165 -22.11 -5.79 1.72
C ALA A 165 -23.20 -6.48 2.56
N CYS A 166 -22.84 -7.19 3.64
CA CYS A 166 -23.80 -7.75 4.62
C CYS A 166 -24.58 -6.68 5.40
N CYS A 167 -24.13 -5.43 5.41
CA CYS A 167 -24.80 -4.31 6.08
C CYS A 167 -25.55 -3.38 5.12
N ALA A 168 -25.30 -3.51 3.81
CA ALA A 168 -25.91 -2.67 2.80
C ALA A 168 -27.43 -2.81 2.77
N ARG A 169 -28.11 -1.72 2.37
CA ARG A 169 -29.57 -1.68 2.32
C ARG A 169 -30.06 -2.40 1.06
N GLY A 170 -30.36 -3.70 1.16
CA GLY A 170 -31.07 -4.44 0.13
C GLY A 170 -30.97 -5.95 0.28
N ASP A 171 -32.02 -6.67 -0.10
CA ASP A 171 -32.11 -8.14 -0.02
C ASP A 171 -31.31 -8.87 -1.11
N ARG A 172 -30.27 -8.24 -1.67
CA ARG A 172 -29.48 -8.87 -2.73
C ARG A 172 -28.59 -9.96 -2.12
N PRO A 173 -28.75 -11.23 -2.53
CA PRO A 173 -27.92 -12.29 -1.98
C PRO A 173 -26.47 -12.12 -2.44
N ILE A 174 -25.53 -12.12 -1.48
CA ILE A 174 -24.10 -12.10 -1.76
C ILE A 174 -23.56 -13.53 -1.83
N ARG A 175 -23.19 -13.98 -3.04
CA ARG A 175 -22.68 -15.34 -3.27
C ARG A 175 -21.32 -15.39 -3.94
N SER A 176 -20.80 -14.25 -4.37
CA SER A 176 -19.48 -14.14 -5.00
C SER A 176 -18.85 -12.79 -4.69
N LEU A 177 -17.53 -12.68 -4.88
CA LEU A 177 -16.85 -11.39 -4.73
C LEU A 177 -17.44 -10.33 -5.67
N THR A 178 -17.82 -10.72 -6.89
CA THR A 178 -18.53 -9.82 -7.82
C THR A 178 -19.81 -9.27 -7.22
N SER A 179 -20.66 -10.14 -6.64
CA SER A 179 -21.90 -9.68 -5.99
C SER A 179 -21.63 -8.79 -4.78
N VAL A 180 -20.55 -9.03 -4.04
CA VAL A 180 -20.12 -8.18 -2.92
C VAL A 180 -19.75 -6.79 -3.45
N LEU A 181 -18.89 -6.72 -4.46
CA LEU A 181 -18.48 -5.46 -5.08
C LEU A 181 -19.66 -4.71 -5.70
N ASP A 182 -20.60 -5.41 -6.34
CA ASP A 182 -21.80 -4.81 -6.90
C ASP A 182 -22.70 -4.18 -5.82
N VAL A 183 -22.87 -4.87 -4.68
CA VAL A 183 -23.65 -4.37 -3.54
C VAL A 183 -22.95 -3.18 -2.90
N VAL A 184 -21.65 -3.27 -2.61
CA VAL A 184 -20.88 -2.14 -2.05
C VAL A 184 -20.93 -0.94 -2.99
N LEU A 185 -20.74 -1.14 -4.29
CA LEU A 185 -20.81 -0.07 -5.28
C LEU A 185 -22.23 0.53 -5.34
N ALA A 186 -23.28 -0.29 -5.29
CA ALA A 186 -24.66 0.19 -5.26
C ALA A 186 -24.96 1.01 -4.01
N ASP A 187 -24.44 0.62 -2.84
CA ASP A 187 -24.58 1.35 -1.59
C ASP A 187 -23.85 2.70 -1.63
N ILE A 188 -22.63 2.74 -2.17
CA ILE A 188 -21.88 3.99 -2.41
C ILE A 188 -22.69 4.95 -3.30
N LYS A 189 -23.35 4.45 -4.35
CA LYS A 189 -24.20 5.26 -5.25
C LYS A 189 -25.40 5.88 -4.54
N GLN A 190 -25.91 5.23 -3.49
CA GLN A 190 -27.07 5.70 -2.73
C GLN A 190 -26.68 6.59 -1.54
N SER A 191 -25.37 6.66 -1.22
CA SER A 191 -24.86 7.50 -0.13
C SER A 191 -25.13 8.99 -0.38
N GLU A 192 -25.37 9.73 0.70
CA GLU A 192 -25.74 11.15 0.62
C GLU A 192 -24.67 12.02 -0.02
N HIS A 193 -23.41 11.60 0.04
CA HIS A 193 -22.26 12.28 -0.53
C HIS A 193 -22.25 12.27 -2.07
N VAL A 194 -23.00 11.37 -2.72
CA VAL A 194 -23.00 11.22 -4.19
C VAL A 194 -24.38 11.49 -4.81
N LYS A 195 -25.43 11.71 -4.01
CA LYS A 195 -26.81 11.95 -4.48
C LYS A 195 -26.96 13.12 -5.47
N ASN A 196 -26.11 14.14 -5.35
CA ASN A 196 -26.19 15.35 -6.17
C ASN A 196 -25.15 15.39 -7.30
N VAL A 197 -24.52 14.26 -7.63
CA VAL A 197 -23.40 14.23 -8.56
C VAL A 197 -23.74 13.40 -9.80
N ASN A 198 -23.24 13.80 -10.97
CA ASN A 198 -23.41 13.05 -12.22
C ASN A 198 -22.61 11.75 -12.18
N LEU A 199 -23.25 10.73 -11.62
CA LEU A 199 -22.61 9.47 -11.27
C LEU A 199 -22.18 8.68 -12.51
N SER A 200 -22.91 8.80 -13.62
CA SER A 200 -22.55 8.17 -14.91
C SER A 200 -21.25 8.73 -15.48
N GLU A 201 -21.07 10.04 -15.41
CA GLU A 201 -19.85 10.71 -15.87
C GLU A 201 -18.65 10.38 -14.97
N ILE A 202 -18.85 10.37 -13.65
CA ILE A 202 -17.80 9.95 -12.70
C ILE A 202 -17.38 8.50 -12.95
N LEU A 203 -18.34 7.58 -13.07
CA LEU A 203 -18.03 6.17 -13.33
C LEU A 203 -17.29 6.00 -14.66
N HIS A 204 -17.69 6.73 -15.70
CA HIS A 204 -16.98 6.71 -16.98
C HIS A 204 -15.53 7.17 -16.83
N ASN A 205 -15.30 8.27 -16.11
CA ASN A 205 -13.97 8.81 -15.88
C ASN A 205 -13.11 7.89 -15.00
N VAL A 206 -13.68 7.35 -13.91
CA VAL A 206 -13.02 6.38 -13.04
C VAL A 206 -12.65 5.12 -13.82
N HIS A 207 -13.55 4.61 -14.65
CA HIS A 207 -13.27 3.45 -15.50
C HIS A 207 -12.13 3.74 -16.48
N LYS A 208 -12.14 4.91 -17.12
CA LYS A 208 -11.09 5.33 -18.07
C LYS A 208 -9.73 5.45 -17.40
N VAL A 209 -9.68 5.95 -16.16
CA VAL A 209 -8.45 6.05 -15.37
C VAL A 209 -7.98 4.67 -14.90
N ALA A 210 -8.89 3.84 -14.39
CA ALA A 210 -8.56 2.49 -13.92
C ALA A 210 -8.04 1.61 -15.07
N TYR A 211 -8.68 1.66 -16.25
CA TYR A 211 -8.24 0.92 -17.43
C TYR A 211 -6.83 1.31 -17.85
N LYS A 212 -6.54 2.61 -17.95
CA LYS A 212 -5.22 3.13 -18.30
C LYS A 212 -4.11 2.80 -17.29
N ALA A 213 -4.46 2.48 -16.05
CA ALA A 213 -3.50 2.15 -15.01
C ALA A 213 -3.12 0.65 -14.99
N VAL A 214 -3.82 -0.18 -15.77
CA VAL A 214 -3.61 -1.63 -15.86
C VAL A 214 -2.92 -2.02 -17.19
N GLU A 215 -2.98 -1.15 -18.21
CA GLU A 215 -2.15 -1.22 -19.43
C GLU A 215 -0.73 -0.69 -19.19
#